data_AF-A0A3Q8SV95-F1
#
_entry.id   AF-A0A3Q8SV95-F1
#
_cell.length_a   1.000
_cell.length_b   1.000
_cell.length_c   1.000
_cell.angle_alpha   90.00
_cell.angle_beta   90.00
_cell.angle_gamma   90.00
#
_symmetry.space_group_name_H-M   'P 1'
#
loop_
_entity.id
_entity.type
_entity.pdbx_description
1 polymer ?
#
loop_
_entity_poly.entity_id
_entity_poly.type
_entity_poly.pdbx_seq_one_letter_code
_entity_poly.pdbx_strand_id
1 'polypeptide(L)'
;MRNLKVTKAIGSCESNRRKYTYRVKGQGKYWSEAGAEGMLRILTCIKNRDLEQWLNSDFEAGKLISLDHKKLLAAIRDSLKRRHEIHVGIQHGALTAEVVGGKLFS
;
A
#
# COMPACT_ATOMS: atom_id res chain seq x y z
N MET A 1 16.01 17.21 42.68
CA MET A 1 16.36 16.53 41.42
C MET A 1 16.99 15.19 41.74
N ARG A 2 16.51 14.08 41.15
CA ARG A 2 17.08 12.74 41.43
C ARG A 2 18.39 12.56 40.65
N ASN A 3 19.46 12.23 41.35
CA ASN A 3 20.78 11.96 40.77
C ASN A 3 20.79 10.55 40.17
N LEU A 4 20.41 10.44 38.90
CA LEU A 4 20.48 9.21 38.13
C LEU A 4 21.82 9.16 37.41
N LYS A 5 22.60 8.09 37.64
CA LYS A 5 23.87 7.84 36.95
C LYS A 5 23.58 7.69 35.45
N VAL A 6 23.93 8.70 34.65
CA VAL A 6 23.70 8.69 33.21
C VAL A 6 24.56 7.60 32.58
N THR A 7 23.97 6.45 32.31
CA THR A 7 24.57 5.39 31.51
C THR A 7 24.64 5.89 30.06
N LYS A 8 25.78 6.49 29.70
CA LYS A 8 26.14 6.93 28.33
C LYS A 8 26.18 5.73 27.38
N ALA A 9 25.02 5.20 26.98
CA ALA A 9 24.93 4.15 25.97
C ALA A 9 23.66 4.23 25.10
N ILE A 10 22.66 5.01 25.51
CA ILE A 10 21.37 5.12 24.78
C ILE A 10 21.57 5.60 23.34
N GLY A 11 22.50 6.53 23.09
CA GLY A 11 22.74 7.08 21.75
C GLY A 11 23.21 6.06 20.72
N SER A 12 23.96 5.03 21.14
CA SER A 12 24.49 4.01 20.22
C SER A 12 23.40 3.01 19.81
N CYS A 13 22.59 2.55 20.77
CA CYS A 13 21.44 1.67 20.52
C CYS A 13 20.37 2.36 19.66
N GLU A 14 20.08 3.63 19.96
CA GLU A 14 19.07 4.42 19.26
C GLU A 14 19.50 4.80 17.83
N SER A 15 20.79 5.12 17.62
CA SER A 15 21.33 5.41 16.28
C SER A 15 21.22 4.21 15.35
N ASN A 16 21.47 3.01 15.86
CA ASN A 16 21.36 1.79 15.08
C ASN A 16 19.89 1.47 14.69
N ARG A 17 18.94 1.72 15.60
CA ARG A 17 17.50 1.53 15.34
C ARG A 17 16.93 2.55 14.35
N ARG A 18 17.46 3.78 14.32
CA ARG A 18 17.03 4.85 13.40
C ARG A 18 17.16 4.47 11.92
N LYS A 19 18.20 3.69 11.55
CA LYS A 19 18.42 3.22 10.18
C LYS A 19 17.20 2.49 9.60
N TYR A 20 16.51 1.74 10.45
CA TYR A 20 15.29 1.02 10.09
C TYR A 20 14.04 1.89 10.26
N THR A 21 13.92 2.53 11.43
CA THR A 21 12.68 3.19 11.85
C THR A 21 12.28 4.34 10.92
N TYR A 22 13.22 5.16 10.45
CA TYR A 22 12.89 6.26 9.55
C TYR A 22 12.47 5.82 8.15
N ARG A 23 12.90 4.64 7.72
CA ARG A 23 12.59 4.11 6.38
C ARG A 23 11.31 3.27 6.36
N VAL A 24 10.94 2.68 7.49
CA VAL A 24 9.79 1.76 7.61
C VAL A 24 8.56 2.41 8.26
N LYS A 25 8.75 3.40 9.16
CA LYS A 25 7.62 4.02 9.88
C LYS A 25 6.67 4.71 8.90
N GLY A 26 5.37 4.39 9.05
CA GLY A 26 4.31 4.98 8.23
C GLY A 26 4.12 4.34 6.85
N GLN A 27 5.07 3.50 6.40
CA GLN A 27 5.00 2.78 5.13
C GLN A 27 4.34 1.40 5.25
N GLY A 28 4.32 0.82 6.46
CA GLY A 28 3.72 -0.50 6.71
C GLY A 28 2.24 -0.64 6.35
N LYS A 29 1.49 0.47 6.23
CA LYS A 29 0.09 0.44 5.73
C LYS A 29 -0.02 0.25 4.20
N TYR A 30 1.06 0.50 3.47
CA TYR A 30 1.11 0.43 2.01
C TYR A 30 1.90 -0.77 1.50
N TRP A 31 2.56 -1.51 2.38
CA TRP A 31 3.35 -2.69 2.02
C TRP A 31 2.61 -3.95 2.41
N SER A 32 2.64 -4.95 1.53
CA SER A 32 2.36 -6.33 1.92
C SER A 32 3.45 -6.83 2.87
N GLU A 33 3.19 -7.93 3.58
CA GLU A 33 4.18 -8.58 4.45
C GLU A 33 5.49 -8.86 3.69
N ALA A 34 5.39 -9.45 2.50
CA ALA A 34 6.54 -9.71 1.63
C ALA A 34 7.28 -8.42 1.21
N GLY A 35 6.54 -7.34 0.93
CA GLY A 35 7.15 -6.05 0.59
C GLY A 35 7.90 -5.43 1.79
N ALA A 36 7.34 -5.52 2.98
CA ALA A 36 7.98 -5.04 4.21
C ALA A 36 9.23 -5.87 4.55
N GLU A 37 9.17 -7.18 4.41
CA GLU A 37 10.31 -8.08 4.58
C GLU A 37 11.43 -7.76 3.58
N GLY A 38 11.09 -7.59 2.29
CA GLY A 38 12.05 -7.23 1.25
C GLY A 38 12.77 -5.91 1.57
N MET A 39 12.04 -4.89 2.01
CA MET A 39 12.65 -3.62 2.39
C MET A 39 13.56 -3.76 3.62
N LEU A 40 13.17 -4.56 4.62
CA LEU A 40 14.01 -4.83 5.80
C LEU A 40 15.30 -5.56 5.42
N ARG A 41 15.24 -6.49 4.47
CA ARG A 41 16.43 -7.17 3.92
C ARG A 41 17.37 -6.18 3.25
N ILE A 42 16.86 -5.28 2.40
CA ILE A 42 17.66 -4.22 1.76
C ILE A 42 18.34 -3.33 2.82
N LEU A 43 17.59 -2.85 3.82
CA LEU A 43 18.15 -1.99 4.88
C LEU A 43 19.23 -2.70 5.70
N THR A 44 19.05 -4.00 5.93
CA THR A 44 20.05 -4.84 6.60
C THR A 44 21.30 -4.96 5.74
N CYS A 45 21.14 -5.13 4.43
CA CYS A 45 22.29 -5.22 3.54
C CYS A 45 23.06 -3.89 3.46
N ILE A 46 22.35 -2.75 3.40
CA ILE A 46 22.96 -1.42 3.47
C ILE A 46 23.76 -1.24 4.77
N LYS A 47 23.21 -1.72 5.90
CA LYS A 47 23.89 -1.66 7.20
C LYS A 47 25.16 -2.50 7.21
N ASN A 48 25.14 -3.67 6.59
CA ASN A 48 26.25 -4.62 6.56
C ASN A 48 27.25 -4.36 5.42
N ARG A 49 26.95 -3.43 4.51
CA ARG A 49 27.76 -3.09 3.32
C ARG A 49 27.93 -4.25 2.32
N ASP A 50 26.97 -5.15 2.29
CA ASP A 50 26.92 -6.33 1.42
C ASP A 50 25.82 -6.20 0.34
N LEU A 51 25.14 -5.05 0.24
CA LEU A 51 24.06 -4.85 -0.73
C LEU A 51 24.51 -5.13 -2.19
N GLU A 52 25.66 -4.61 -2.61
CA GLU A 52 26.18 -4.84 -3.95
C GLU A 52 26.50 -6.31 -4.19
N GLN A 53 27.06 -6.99 -3.19
CA GLN A 53 27.34 -8.42 -3.27
C GLN A 53 26.06 -9.23 -3.48
N TRP A 54 25.00 -8.92 -2.74
CA TRP A 54 23.70 -9.60 -2.87
C TRP A 54 22.99 -9.29 -4.19
N LEU A 55 23.09 -8.06 -4.70
CA LEU A 55 22.52 -7.69 -6.00
C LEU A 55 23.24 -8.35 -7.17
N ASN A 56 24.54 -8.60 -7.03
CA ASN A 56 25.37 -9.25 -8.04
C ASN A 56 25.50 -10.76 -7.84
N SER A 57 24.99 -11.32 -6.74
CA SER A 57 24.98 -12.76 -6.53
C SER A 57 24.05 -13.43 -7.53
N ASP A 58 24.45 -14.60 -8.04
CA ASP A 58 23.59 -15.44 -8.86
C ASP A 58 22.34 -15.80 -8.04
N PHE A 59 21.26 -15.09 -8.33
CA PHE A 59 20.01 -15.27 -7.62
C PHE A 59 19.31 -16.50 -8.21
N GLU A 60 19.10 -17.55 -7.42
CA GLU A 60 18.25 -18.70 -7.79
C GLU A 60 16.74 -18.34 -7.93
N ALA A 61 16.39 -17.11 -8.34
CA ALA A 61 15.06 -16.81 -8.93
C ALA A 61 15.01 -17.21 -10.41
N GLY A 62 15.86 -18.14 -10.84
CA GLY A 62 15.68 -18.87 -12.09
C GLY A 62 14.41 -19.74 -12.11
N LYS A 63 13.69 -19.89 -10.99
CA LYS A 63 12.23 -20.11 -11.04
C LYS A 63 11.52 -18.76 -11.13
N LEU A 64 11.89 -17.97 -12.14
CA LEU A 64 11.04 -16.91 -12.64
C LEU A 64 9.76 -17.65 -12.94
N ILE A 65 8.73 -17.36 -12.14
CA ILE A 65 7.45 -18.05 -12.11
C ILE A 65 7.16 -18.46 -13.55
N SER A 66 7.18 -19.76 -13.84
CA SER A 66 6.71 -20.26 -15.13
C SER A 66 5.19 -20.06 -15.12
N LEU A 67 4.77 -18.80 -15.08
CA LEU A 67 3.43 -18.36 -15.32
C LEU A 67 3.22 -18.77 -16.75
N ASP A 68 2.48 -19.86 -16.90
CA ASP A 68 1.98 -20.34 -18.17
C ASP A 68 1.56 -19.12 -18.99
N HIS A 69 2.24 -18.91 -20.12
CA HIS A 69 2.13 -17.72 -20.96
C HIS A 69 0.65 -17.40 -21.26
N LYS A 70 -0.20 -18.43 -21.33
CA LYS A 70 -1.65 -18.32 -21.48
C LYS A 70 -2.33 -17.57 -20.33
N LYS A 71 -1.96 -17.83 -19.07
CA LYS A 71 -2.52 -17.15 -17.90
C LYS A 71 -2.15 -15.67 -17.88
N LEU A 72 -0.92 -15.36 -18.26
CA LEU A 72 -0.44 -13.98 -18.34
C LEU A 72 -1.18 -13.21 -19.44
N LEU A 73 -1.32 -13.80 -20.64
CA LEU A 73 -2.11 -13.20 -21.73
C LEU A 73 -3.59 -13.03 -21.36
N ALA A 74 -4.18 -13.98 -20.64
CA ALA A 74 -5.56 -13.88 -20.18
C ALA A 74 -5.74 -12.71 -19.20
N ALA A 75 -4.82 -12.55 -18.24
CA ALA A 75 -4.85 -11.47 -17.27
C ALA A 75 -4.70 -10.08 -17.95
N ILE A 76 -3.79 -9.95 -18.92
CA ILE A 76 -3.63 -8.71 -19.70
C ILE A 76 -4.90 -8.40 -20.51
N ARG A 77 -5.50 -9.43 -21.14
CA ARG A 77 -6.71 -9.23 -21.93
C ARG A 77 -7.88 -8.78 -21.05
N ASP A 78 -8.03 -9.34 -19.85
CA ASP A 78 -9.11 -8.98 -18.93
C ASP A 78 -8.93 -7.57 -18.35
N SER A 79 -7.70 -7.15 -18.05
CA SER A 79 -7.42 -5.80 -17.55
C SER A 79 -7.63 -4.70 -18.61
N LEU A 80 -7.35 -4.99 -19.87
CA LEU A 80 -7.57 -4.06 -20.99
C LEU A 80 -9.02 -4.08 -21.50
N LYS A 81 -9.84 -5.03 -21.06
CA LYS A 81 -11.24 -5.12 -21.48
C LYS A 81 -12.04 -4.00 -20.85
N ARG A 82 -12.55 -3.08 -21.67
CA ARG A 82 -13.53 -2.07 -21.20
C ARG A 82 -14.78 -2.81 -20.72
N ARG A 83 -15.10 -2.65 -19.43
CA ARG A 83 -16.38 -3.12 -18.90
C ARG A 83 -17.43 -2.06 -19.20
N HIS A 84 -18.59 -2.51 -19.69
CA HIS A 84 -19.72 -1.62 -19.84
C HIS A 84 -20.28 -1.33 -18.44
N GLU A 85 -20.22 -0.08 -18.02
CA GLU A 85 -20.90 0.38 -16.82
C GLU A 85 -22.37 0.65 -17.19
N ILE A 86 -23.29 -0.02 -16.48
CA ILE A 86 -24.73 0.18 -16.67
C ILE A 86 -25.03 1.62 -16.26
N HIS A 87 -25.39 2.45 -17.25
CA HIS A 87 -25.81 3.82 -17.01
C HIS A 87 -27.18 3.82 -16.31
N VAL A 88 -27.21 4.19 -15.03
CA VAL A 88 -28.46 4.47 -14.32
C VAL A 88 -28.94 5.84 -14.78
N GLY A 89 -29.91 5.86 -15.70
CA GLY A 89 -30.58 7.10 -16.11
C GLY A 89 -31.25 7.77 -14.91
N ILE A 90 -31.04 9.07 -14.77
CA ILE A 90 -31.74 9.88 -13.76
C ILE A 90 -33.22 9.90 -14.13
N GLN A 91 -34.06 9.24 -13.34
CA GLN A 91 -35.52 9.39 -13.48
C GLN A 91 -35.92 10.75 -12.92
N HIS A 92 -36.32 11.67 -13.81
CA HIS A 92 -36.93 12.92 -13.38
C HIS A 92 -38.33 12.62 -12.82
N GLY A 93 -38.44 12.56 -11.49
CA GLY A 93 -39.74 12.50 -10.83
C GLY A 93 -40.50 13.81 -11.02
N ALA A 94 -41.73 13.74 -11.49
CA ALA A 94 -42.66 14.86 -11.52
C ALA A 94 -43.52 14.84 -10.25
N LEU A 95 -43.54 15.94 -9.50
CA LEU A 95 -44.47 16.13 -8.39
C LEU A 95 -45.80 16.63 -8.96
N THR A 96 -46.83 15.79 -8.93
CA THR A 96 -48.22 16.24 -9.12
C THR A 96 -48.69 16.91 -7.83
N ALA A 97 -48.94 18.22 -7.89
CA ALA A 97 -49.55 18.94 -6.77
C ALA A 97 -51.03 18.53 -6.65
N GLU A 98 -51.38 17.80 -5.59
CA GLU A 98 -52.77 17.63 -5.20
C GLU A 98 -53.27 18.94 -4.58
N VAL A 99 -54.19 19.62 -5.29
CA VAL A 99 -54.89 20.79 -4.77
C VAL A 99 -55.93 20.32 -3.75
N VAL A 100 -55.56 20.35 -2.47
CA VAL A 100 -56.54 20.26 -1.38
C VAL A 100 -57.25 21.60 -1.29
N GLY A 101 -58.52 21.60 -1.69
CA GLY A 101 -59.42 22.75 -1.59
C GLY A 101 -59.57 23.21 -0.14
N GLY A 102 -58.82 24.25 0.23
CA GLY A 102 -58.97 25.00 1.46
C GLY A 102 -59.58 26.36 1.15
N LYS A 103 -60.90 26.48 1.34
CA LYS A 103 -61.66 27.73 1.28
C LYS A 103 -61.14 28.66 2.37
N LEU A 104 -60.54 29.78 1.99
CA LEU A 104 -60.15 30.83 2.93
C LEU A 104 -60.40 32.23 2.33
N PHE A 105 -61.26 32.95 3.05
CA PHE A 105 -61.53 34.40 3.07
C PHE A 105 -62.66 34.98 2.20
N SER A 106 -63.64 35.51 2.96
CA SER A 106 -64.74 36.47 2.74
C SER A 106 -65.77 36.19 1.65
#